data_AF-A0A7S3HNE9-F1
#
_entry.id   AF-A0A7S3HNE9-F1
#
_cell.length_a   1.000
_cell.length_b   1.000
_cell.length_c   1.000
_cell.angle_alpha   90.00
_cell.angle_beta   90.00
_cell.angle_gamma   90.00
#
_symmetry.space_group_name_H-M   'P 1'
#
loop_
_entity.id
_entity.type
_entity.pdbx_description
1 polymer ?
#
loop_
_entity_poly.entity_id
_entity_poly.type
_entity_poly.pdbx_seq_one_letter_code
_entity_poly.pdbx_strand_id
1 'polypeptide(L)'
;MAFRSFVLLAFVLVVAQAKLQLSFFGDHLAAKLVSGAPALSDNDQWVAQAEYSPASEHISNFGQYKVKTNGLFSDNAQTFAAGYLEGYLTAETIHQHYANMMCQVDCSGAVPPELKQFFAEQDMWTRQQVQKNPDSPYWNYVGNLASQFDGLVAGYNASPQAVTNPLPLWAFTMLNALGDLFDIIPATSASKRPDFKKMSYKDMVEHMNTNGHCSALLKVTPGLEEIYVGHTSWFVYSAMLRIYKTYEFSLANPMNRAKKVTFSSYPAMLSSLDDMYMLSGSEMTMTQTTNSIFNTALWDLVTPKSLLAWQRVRTANQLANSGPEWYELVSQYNSGTYNNQYMILDSKLFVPNNALPPNTLFVIEQIPGKVQGSDVTNQLEQGFWPSYNVPYHKDIYVMSGYGDVDAKAGHTLYTEYQQAPRAKIFRRDQGNVKDMATMQYMMRYNQYQTDIYAEGDPWGAIAARGDLSA
;
A
#
# COMPACT_ATOMS: atom_id res chain seq x y z
N MET A 1 13.92 20.71 -22.37
CA MET A 1 12.86 21.26 -23.25
C MET A 1 12.54 20.36 -24.45
N ALA A 2 13.54 19.82 -25.18
CA ALA A 2 13.28 18.96 -26.34
C ALA A 2 12.57 17.61 -26.04
N PHE A 3 12.76 17.04 -24.84
CA PHE A 3 12.11 15.78 -24.42
C PHE A 3 10.59 15.94 -24.19
N ARG A 4 10.14 17.13 -23.73
CA ARG A 4 8.71 17.42 -23.53
C ARG A 4 7.95 17.47 -24.85
N SER A 5 8.56 18.01 -25.91
CA SER A 5 7.90 18.17 -27.22
C SER A 5 7.73 16.87 -28.01
N PHE A 6 8.55 15.83 -27.75
CA PHE A 6 8.45 14.54 -28.44
C PHE A 6 7.40 13.60 -27.81
N VAL A 7 7.28 13.61 -26.48
CA VAL A 7 6.18 12.92 -25.76
C VAL A 7 4.82 13.54 -26.12
N LEU A 8 4.79 14.85 -26.38
CA LEU A 8 3.62 15.64 -26.81
C LEU A 8 3.00 15.17 -28.14
N LEU A 9 3.82 14.93 -29.17
CA LEU A 9 3.32 14.63 -30.52
C LEU A 9 2.84 13.18 -30.63
N ALA A 10 3.48 12.25 -29.92
CA ALA A 10 3.05 10.87 -29.84
C ALA A 10 1.72 10.71 -29.06
N PHE A 11 1.50 11.50 -28.01
CA PHE A 11 0.28 11.45 -27.19
C PHE A 11 -0.99 11.83 -27.97
N VAL A 12 -0.92 12.83 -28.86
CA VAL A 12 -2.05 13.29 -29.68
C VAL A 12 -2.38 12.31 -30.82
N LEU A 13 -1.37 11.63 -31.39
CA LEU A 13 -1.55 10.71 -32.52
C LEU A 13 -2.07 9.33 -32.11
N VAL A 14 -1.77 8.84 -30.90
CA VAL A 14 -2.16 7.48 -30.47
C VAL A 14 -3.60 7.39 -29.96
N VAL A 15 -4.16 8.47 -29.39
CA VAL A 15 -5.59 8.49 -28.99
C VAL A 15 -6.54 8.34 -30.20
N ALA A 16 -6.10 8.73 -31.40
CA ALA A 16 -6.87 8.50 -32.62
C ALA A 16 -6.97 7.00 -33.03
N GLN A 17 -6.08 6.14 -32.53
CA GLN A 17 -6.08 4.68 -32.77
C GLN A 17 -6.75 3.87 -31.66
N ALA A 18 -6.88 4.41 -30.44
CA ALA A 18 -7.62 3.77 -29.32
C ALA A 18 -9.16 3.82 -29.47
N LYS A 19 -9.66 4.08 -30.68
CA LYS A 19 -11.09 4.20 -31.05
C LYS A 19 -11.94 2.93 -30.89
N LEU A 20 -11.40 1.86 -30.33
CA LEU A 20 -12.16 0.66 -30.01
C LEU A 20 -11.99 0.34 -28.52
N GLN A 21 -13.06 0.50 -27.72
CA GLN A 21 -13.39 -0.21 -26.47
C GLN A 21 -13.85 0.61 -25.25
N LEU A 22 -14.09 1.93 -25.33
CA LEU A 22 -14.52 2.70 -24.16
C LEU A 22 -16.00 3.08 -24.21
N SER A 23 -16.85 2.31 -23.52
CA SER A 23 -18.29 2.57 -23.37
C SER A 23 -18.63 3.73 -22.42
N PHE A 24 -17.62 4.38 -21.83
CA PHE A 24 -17.80 5.45 -20.83
C PHE A 24 -17.69 6.87 -21.40
N PHE A 25 -17.18 7.01 -22.62
CA PHE A 25 -16.94 8.31 -23.24
C PHE A 25 -17.63 8.35 -24.60
N GLY A 26 -18.14 9.52 -25.00
CA GLY A 26 -18.66 9.71 -26.36
C GLY A 26 -17.54 9.60 -27.41
N ASP A 27 -17.89 9.72 -28.70
CA ASP A 27 -16.99 9.62 -29.86
C ASP A 27 -15.85 10.69 -29.92
N HIS A 28 -15.55 11.39 -28.83
CA HIS A 28 -14.79 12.64 -28.80
C HIS A 28 -13.64 12.70 -27.77
N LEU A 29 -13.24 11.58 -27.16
CA LEU A 29 -12.09 11.57 -26.24
C LEU A 29 -10.80 12.00 -26.98
N ALA A 30 -10.12 13.02 -26.47
CA ALA A 30 -8.88 13.54 -27.04
C ALA A 30 -7.79 13.72 -25.98
N ALA A 31 -6.58 13.28 -26.30
CA ALA A 31 -5.37 13.67 -25.60
C ALA A 31 -4.99 15.11 -26.00
N LYS A 32 -4.86 16.00 -25.01
CA LYS A 32 -4.44 17.39 -25.23
C LYS A 32 -3.49 17.84 -24.11
N LEU A 33 -2.91 19.02 -24.27
CA LEU A 33 -2.32 19.75 -23.16
C LEU A 33 -3.32 20.75 -22.61
N VAL A 34 -3.48 20.77 -21.29
CA VAL A 34 -4.21 21.85 -20.60
C VAL A 34 -3.27 22.44 -19.55
N SER A 35 -3.04 23.74 -19.63
CA SER A 35 -2.07 24.47 -18.78
C SER A 35 -0.65 23.88 -18.79
N GLY A 36 -0.25 23.21 -19.88
CA GLY A 36 1.08 22.60 -20.02
C GLY A 36 1.20 21.17 -19.48
N ALA A 37 0.13 20.58 -18.94
CA ALA A 37 0.09 19.20 -18.48
C ALA A 37 -0.69 18.29 -19.45
N PRO A 38 -0.25 17.03 -19.68
CA PRO A 38 -1.04 16.01 -20.37
C PRO A 38 -2.43 15.85 -19.75
N ALA A 39 -3.45 15.94 -20.59
CA ALA A 39 -4.85 15.88 -20.21
C ALA A 39 -5.62 14.93 -21.13
N LEU A 40 -6.56 14.20 -20.55
CA LEU A 40 -7.66 13.60 -21.31
C LEU A 40 -8.83 14.56 -21.31
N SER A 41 -9.40 14.83 -22.47
CA SER A 41 -10.52 15.76 -22.65
C SER A 41 -11.68 15.11 -23.39
N ASP A 42 -12.89 15.54 -23.09
CA ASP A 42 -14.12 15.22 -23.80
C ASP A 42 -14.87 16.53 -24.08
N ASN A 43 -15.23 16.79 -25.35
CA ASN A 43 -15.83 18.05 -25.81
C ASN A 43 -15.11 19.33 -25.33
N ASP A 44 -13.78 19.37 -25.48
CA ASP A 44 -12.88 20.46 -25.06
C ASP A 44 -12.84 20.76 -23.55
N GLN A 45 -13.51 19.95 -22.73
CA GLN A 45 -13.39 19.97 -21.28
C GLN A 45 -12.45 18.86 -20.82
N TRP A 46 -11.48 19.18 -19.97
CA TRP A 46 -10.54 18.17 -19.46
C TRP A 46 -11.23 17.31 -18.40
N VAL A 47 -11.09 15.99 -18.51
CA VAL A 47 -11.57 14.98 -17.55
C VAL A 47 -10.55 14.79 -16.43
N ALA A 48 -9.28 14.66 -16.81
CA ALA A 48 -8.15 14.53 -15.89
C ALA A 48 -6.88 15.17 -16.48
N GLN A 49 -5.99 15.63 -15.61
CA GLN A 49 -4.68 16.17 -15.93
C GLN A 49 -3.64 15.55 -15.01
N ALA A 50 -2.48 15.17 -15.56
CA ALA A 50 -1.42 14.55 -14.78
C ALA A 50 -0.04 15.09 -15.13
N GLU A 51 0.84 15.06 -14.15
CA GLU A 51 2.26 15.37 -14.27
C GLU A 51 3.08 14.19 -13.76
N TYR A 52 4.15 13.86 -14.49
CA TYR A 52 5.13 12.87 -14.09
C TYR A 52 6.54 13.41 -14.29
N SER A 53 7.40 13.17 -13.31
CA SER A 53 8.84 13.38 -13.40
C SER A 53 9.56 12.15 -12.84
N PRO A 54 10.57 11.60 -13.55
CA PRO A 54 11.24 10.37 -13.15
C PRO A 54 12.14 10.57 -11.91
N ALA A 55 12.48 9.47 -11.25
CA ALA A 55 13.29 9.47 -10.03
C ALA A 55 14.66 10.17 -10.20
N SER A 56 15.26 10.08 -11.38
CA SER A 56 16.54 10.70 -11.72
C SER A 56 16.53 12.24 -11.67
N GLU A 57 15.34 12.87 -11.66
CA GLU A 57 15.20 14.32 -11.53
C GLU A 57 15.09 14.80 -10.07
N HIS A 58 15.05 13.88 -9.08
CA HIS A 58 14.80 14.21 -7.68
C HIS A 58 15.89 13.69 -6.75
N ILE A 59 16.32 14.53 -5.80
CA ILE A 59 17.30 14.13 -4.76
C ILE A 59 16.80 13.00 -3.87
N SER A 60 15.48 12.85 -3.72
CA SER A 60 14.87 11.74 -2.98
C SER A 60 15.01 10.40 -3.70
N ASN A 61 15.35 10.40 -5.00
CA ASN A 61 15.31 9.24 -5.89
C ASN A 61 13.92 8.58 -6.00
N PHE A 62 12.86 9.37 -5.78
CA PHE A 62 11.48 8.98 -6.04
C PHE A 62 11.01 9.73 -7.28
N GLY A 63 10.42 9.02 -8.25
CA GLY A 63 9.62 9.68 -9.27
C GLY A 63 8.45 10.41 -8.61
N GLN A 64 7.93 11.46 -9.23
CA GLN A 64 6.76 12.17 -8.72
C GLN A 64 5.65 12.09 -9.74
N TYR A 65 4.50 11.54 -9.34
CA TYR A 65 3.29 11.50 -10.14
C TYR A 65 2.18 12.25 -9.43
N LYS A 66 1.52 13.17 -10.14
CA LYS A 66 0.39 13.94 -9.61
C LYS A 66 -0.74 13.91 -10.63
N VAL A 67 -1.97 13.68 -10.19
CA VAL A 67 -3.13 13.73 -11.07
C VAL A 67 -4.29 14.46 -10.39
N LYS A 68 -4.99 15.27 -11.19
CA LYS A 68 -6.22 15.96 -10.82
C LYS A 68 -7.33 15.58 -11.77
N THR A 69 -8.56 15.57 -11.27
CA THR A 69 -9.76 15.24 -12.08
C THR A 69 -10.81 16.36 -12.00
N ASN A 70 -11.70 16.41 -12.97
CA ASN A 70 -12.71 17.44 -13.11
C ASN A 70 -14.10 16.93 -12.73
N GLY A 71 -14.71 17.58 -11.73
CA GLY A 71 -16.03 17.22 -11.19
C GLY A 71 -17.21 17.43 -12.14
N LEU A 72 -16.98 17.98 -13.35
CA LEU A 72 -17.98 18.04 -14.41
C LEU A 72 -18.29 16.66 -15.03
N PHE A 73 -17.44 15.67 -14.80
CA PHE A 73 -17.59 14.31 -15.34
C PHE A 73 -17.99 13.31 -14.26
N SER A 74 -18.57 12.18 -14.68
CA SER A 74 -18.90 11.10 -13.74
C SER A 74 -17.66 10.59 -13.00
N ASP A 75 -17.84 10.15 -11.75
CA ASP A 75 -16.74 9.65 -10.91
C ASP A 75 -15.94 8.52 -11.60
N ASN A 76 -16.62 7.62 -12.33
CA ASN A 76 -15.95 6.56 -13.10
C ASN A 76 -15.13 7.11 -14.27
N ALA A 77 -15.64 8.11 -15.00
CA ALA A 77 -14.89 8.76 -16.07
C ALA A 77 -13.64 9.47 -15.53
N GLN A 78 -13.79 10.17 -14.40
CA GLN A 78 -12.69 10.82 -13.70
C GLN A 78 -11.59 9.82 -13.29
N THR A 79 -11.95 8.74 -12.60
CA THR A 79 -10.95 7.77 -12.11
C THR A 79 -10.36 6.93 -13.22
N PHE A 80 -11.13 6.56 -14.25
CA PHE A 80 -10.60 5.93 -15.46
C PHE A 80 -9.55 6.81 -16.12
N ALA A 81 -9.86 8.09 -16.36
CA ALA A 81 -8.94 9.02 -17.00
C ALA A 81 -7.66 9.22 -16.16
N ALA A 82 -7.77 9.26 -14.83
CA ALA A 82 -6.62 9.31 -13.94
C ALA A 82 -5.73 8.06 -14.06
N GLY A 83 -6.34 6.87 -14.05
CA GLY A 83 -5.62 5.62 -14.28
C GLY A 83 -4.92 5.60 -15.63
N TYR A 84 -5.62 6.00 -16.69
CA TYR A 84 -5.05 6.06 -18.04
C TYR A 84 -3.82 6.94 -18.13
N LEU A 85 -3.89 8.14 -17.55
CA LEU A 85 -2.73 9.04 -17.53
C LEU A 85 -1.57 8.44 -16.75
N GLU A 86 -1.81 7.74 -15.64
CA GLU A 86 -0.74 7.05 -14.90
C GLU A 86 -0.11 5.95 -15.76
N GLY A 87 -0.94 5.08 -16.34
CA GLY A 87 -0.49 3.95 -17.16
C GLY A 87 0.33 4.39 -18.36
N TYR A 88 -0.09 5.48 -19.01
CA TYR A 88 0.59 6.03 -20.17
C TYR A 88 1.90 6.74 -19.78
N LEU A 89 1.85 7.66 -18.81
CA LEU A 89 3.01 8.51 -18.47
C LEU A 89 4.12 7.74 -17.75
N THR A 90 3.78 6.64 -17.07
CA THR A 90 4.75 5.83 -16.31
C THR A 90 5.06 4.49 -16.98
N ALA A 91 4.63 4.28 -18.23
CA ALA A 91 4.68 2.99 -18.92
C ALA A 91 6.06 2.32 -18.91
N GLU A 92 7.13 3.07 -19.18
CA GLU A 92 8.50 2.54 -19.13
C GLU A 92 8.83 1.97 -17.74
N THR A 93 8.57 2.74 -16.69
CA THR A 93 8.81 2.31 -15.30
C THR A 93 7.87 1.19 -14.85
N ILE A 94 6.64 1.11 -15.40
CA ILE A 94 5.73 -0.03 -15.16
C ILE A 94 6.34 -1.31 -15.70
N HIS A 95 6.86 -1.29 -16.93
CA HIS A 95 7.51 -2.45 -17.53
C HIS A 95 8.73 -2.92 -16.73
N GLN A 96 9.62 -1.98 -16.38
CA GLN A 96 10.80 -2.25 -15.56
C GLN A 96 10.41 -2.82 -14.19
N HIS A 97 9.41 -2.22 -13.53
CA HIS A 97 8.98 -2.70 -12.23
C HIS A 97 8.36 -4.09 -12.30
N TYR A 98 7.54 -4.39 -13.31
CA TYR A 98 7.01 -5.74 -13.52
C TYR A 98 8.15 -6.76 -13.68
N ALA A 99 9.15 -6.46 -14.50
CA ALA A 99 10.31 -7.33 -14.69
C ALA A 99 11.09 -7.57 -13.37
N ASN A 100 11.19 -6.55 -12.51
CA ASN A 100 11.84 -6.68 -11.20
C ASN A 100 11.03 -7.50 -10.19
N MET A 101 9.71 -7.50 -10.31
CA MET A 101 8.80 -8.06 -9.30
C MET A 101 8.22 -9.43 -9.67
N MET A 102 8.37 -9.90 -10.90
CA MET A 102 7.87 -11.22 -11.32
C MET A 102 8.39 -12.38 -10.45
N CYS A 103 9.61 -12.26 -9.93
CA CYS A 103 10.22 -13.24 -9.02
C CYS A 103 9.50 -13.40 -7.68
N GLN A 104 8.62 -12.47 -7.30
CA GLN A 104 7.76 -12.62 -6.12
C GLN A 104 6.69 -13.71 -6.31
N VAL A 105 6.40 -14.07 -7.56
CA VAL A 105 5.52 -15.19 -7.91
C VAL A 105 6.37 -16.39 -8.31
N ASP A 106 7.18 -16.22 -9.35
CA ASP A 106 8.08 -17.25 -9.87
C ASP A 106 9.18 -16.59 -10.72
N CYS A 107 10.45 -16.86 -10.40
CA CYS A 107 11.59 -16.31 -11.12
C CYS A 107 11.66 -16.75 -12.60
N SER A 108 10.99 -17.84 -12.97
CA SER A 108 10.87 -18.28 -14.37
C SER A 108 9.85 -17.46 -15.17
N GLY A 109 9.03 -16.64 -14.50
CA GLY A 109 7.90 -15.94 -15.09
C GLY A 109 6.66 -16.81 -15.29
N ALA A 110 6.68 -18.07 -14.83
CA ALA A 110 5.49 -18.89 -14.74
C ALA A 110 4.49 -18.27 -13.76
N VAL A 111 3.21 -18.42 -14.06
CA VAL A 111 2.14 -17.95 -13.19
C VAL A 111 1.25 -19.15 -12.87
N PRO A 112 1.18 -19.58 -11.60
CA PRO A 112 0.39 -20.74 -11.21
C PRO A 112 -1.08 -20.62 -11.68
N PRO A 113 -1.66 -21.66 -12.32
CA PRO A 113 -3.04 -21.62 -12.79
C PRO A 113 -4.06 -21.29 -11.69
N GLU A 114 -3.86 -21.86 -10.49
CA GLU A 114 -4.69 -21.61 -9.31
C GLU A 114 -4.69 -20.14 -8.89
N LEU A 115 -3.54 -19.48 -9.04
CA LEU A 115 -3.39 -18.06 -8.73
C LEU A 115 -4.14 -17.20 -9.74
N LYS A 116 -4.00 -17.49 -11.04
CA LYS A 116 -4.77 -16.79 -12.09
C LYS A 116 -6.27 -16.96 -11.89
N GLN A 117 -6.71 -18.16 -11.54
CA GLN A 117 -8.11 -18.46 -11.29
C GLN A 117 -8.64 -17.66 -10.09
N PHE A 118 -7.91 -17.62 -8.98
CA PHE A 118 -8.28 -16.85 -7.80
C PHE A 118 -8.53 -15.38 -8.14
N PHE A 119 -7.58 -14.73 -8.84
CA PHE A 119 -7.72 -13.32 -9.19
C PHE A 119 -8.85 -13.07 -10.20
N ALA A 120 -9.06 -13.97 -11.17
CA ALA A 120 -10.16 -13.84 -12.12
C ALA A 120 -11.53 -13.95 -11.42
N GLU A 121 -11.68 -14.89 -10.49
CA GLU A 121 -12.89 -15.04 -9.68
C GLU A 121 -13.11 -13.84 -8.75
N GLN A 122 -12.02 -13.28 -8.19
CA GLN A 122 -12.06 -12.13 -7.28
C GLN A 122 -12.47 -10.84 -8.00
N ASP A 123 -11.89 -10.56 -9.17
CA ASP A 123 -12.27 -9.40 -10.00
C ASP A 123 -13.73 -9.53 -10.47
N MET A 124 -14.12 -10.71 -10.96
CA MET A 124 -15.50 -10.98 -11.37
C MET A 124 -16.49 -10.76 -10.21
N TRP A 125 -16.20 -11.32 -9.03
CA TRP A 125 -17.04 -11.14 -7.85
C TRP A 125 -17.12 -9.67 -7.45
N THR A 126 -16.00 -8.95 -7.43
CA THR A 126 -15.93 -7.52 -7.10
C THR A 126 -16.83 -6.70 -8.02
N ARG A 127 -16.71 -6.89 -9.34
CA ARG A 127 -17.52 -6.17 -10.32
C ARG A 127 -19.01 -6.51 -10.21
N GLN A 128 -19.35 -7.76 -9.90
CA GLN A 128 -20.73 -8.15 -9.62
C GLN A 128 -21.28 -7.47 -8.36
N GLN A 129 -20.48 -7.33 -7.30
CA GLN A 129 -20.91 -6.61 -6.10
C GLN A 129 -21.10 -5.12 -6.35
N VAL A 130 -20.22 -4.48 -7.13
CA VAL A 130 -20.40 -3.08 -7.55
C VAL A 130 -21.75 -2.90 -8.25
N GLN A 131 -22.10 -3.77 -9.19
CA GLN A 131 -23.37 -3.70 -9.92
C GLN A 131 -24.59 -3.97 -9.02
N LYS A 132 -24.47 -4.87 -8.04
CA LYS A 132 -25.58 -5.24 -7.14
C LYS A 132 -25.87 -4.21 -6.06
N ASN A 133 -24.94 -3.29 -5.78
CA ASN A 133 -25.02 -2.35 -4.67
C ASN A 133 -24.85 -0.88 -5.13
N PRO A 134 -25.63 -0.39 -6.11
CA PRO A 134 -25.44 0.95 -6.69
C PRO A 134 -25.66 2.11 -5.70
N ASP A 135 -26.44 1.87 -4.65
CA ASP A 135 -26.74 2.89 -3.64
C ASP A 135 -25.72 2.92 -2.49
N SER A 136 -24.77 1.98 -2.47
CA SER A 136 -23.76 1.90 -1.39
C SER A 136 -22.58 2.82 -1.70
N PRO A 137 -22.26 3.82 -0.84
CA PRO A 137 -21.06 4.64 -1.01
C PRO A 137 -19.76 3.82 -1.05
N TYR A 138 -19.72 2.72 -0.29
CA TYR A 138 -18.61 1.78 -0.26
C TYR A 138 -18.40 1.15 -1.64
N TRP A 139 -19.45 0.52 -2.19
CA TRP A 139 -19.36 -0.14 -3.49
C TRP A 139 -19.23 0.84 -4.66
N ASN A 140 -19.75 2.06 -4.52
CA ASN A 140 -19.51 3.14 -5.48
C ASN A 140 -18.03 3.47 -5.61
N TYR A 141 -17.32 3.64 -4.49
CA TYR A 141 -15.88 3.89 -4.56
C TYR A 141 -15.08 2.67 -5.01
N VAL A 142 -15.46 1.45 -4.62
CA VAL A 142 -14.85 0.22 -5.17
C VAL A 142 -15.02 0.17 -6.71
N GLY A 143 -16.17 0.60 -7.22
CA GLY A 143 -16.40 0.78 -8.66
C GLY A 143 -15.49 1.85 -9.30
N ASN A 144 -15.24 2.95 -8.60
CA ASN A 144 -14.28 3.96 -9.06
C ASN A 144 -12.85 3.42 -9.08
N LEU A 145 -12.45 2.59 -8.11
CA LEU A 145 -11.14 1.91 -8.09
C LEU A 145 -11.00 0.92 -9.25
N ALA A 146 -12.03 0.12 -9.53
CA ALA A 146 -12.05 -0.76 -10.69
C ALA A 146 -11.90 0.03 -12.00
N SER A 147 -12.59 1.18 -12.11
CA SER A 147 -12.45 2.08 -13.26
C SER A 147 -11.04 2.68 -13.37
N GLN A 148 -10.41 3.05 -12.24
CA GLN A 148 -9.01 3.50 -12.21
C GLN A 148 -8.05 2.41 -12.70
N PHE A 149 -8.26 1.17 -12.28
CA PHE A 149 -7.47 0.02 -12.73
C PHE A 149 -7.64 -0.25 -14.24
N ASP A 150 -8.87 -0.22 -14.74
CA ASP A 150 -9.14 -0.35 -16.18
C ASP A 150 -8.46 0.76 -16.99
N GLY A 151 -8.50 1.99 -16.45
CA GLY A 151 -7.78 3.13 -16.98
C GLY A 151 -6.28 2.88 -17.06
N LEU A 152 -5.66 2.43 -15.96
CA LEU A 152 -4.22 2.12 -15.89
C LEU A 152 -3.78 1.16 -16.99
N VAL A 153 -4.52 0.06 -17.17
CA VAL A 153 -4.23 -0.94 -18.20
C VAL A 153 -4.36 -0.33 -19.60
N ALA A 154 -5.45 0.40 -19.86
CA ALA A 154 -5.68 1.05 -21.14
C ALA A 154 -4.59 2.09 -21.47
N GLY A 155 -4.18 2.88 -20.48
CA GLY A 155 -3.12 3.88 -20.61
C GLY A 155 -1.77 3.28 -20.97
N TYR A 156 -1.38 2.18 -20.32
CA TYR A 156 -0.16 1.45 -20.67
C TYR A 156 -0.25 0.92 -22.10
N ASN A 157 -1.35 0.27 -22.47
CA ASN A 157 -1.54 -0.32 -23.80
C ASN A 157 -1.54 0.72 -24.93
N ALA A 158 -1.91 1.96 -24.63
CA ALA A 158 -1.83 3.07 -25.57
C ALA A 158 -0.44 3.72 -25.64
N SER A 159 0.50 3.35 -24.79
CA SER A 159 1.86 3.93 -24.81
C SER A 159 2.75 3.29 -25.88
N PRO A 160 3.77 4.01 -26.40
CA PRO A 160 4.78 3.41 -27.27
C PRO A 160 5.49 2.21 -26.63
N GLN A 161 5.57 2.17 -25.30
CA GLN A 161 6.16 1.05 -24.55
C GLN A 161 5.41 -0.25 -24.78
N ALA A 162 4.08 -0.23 -24.91
CA ALA A 162 3.29 -1.45 -25.12
C ALA A 162 3.49 -2.05 -26.53
N VAL A 163 3.93 -1.26 -27.50
CA VAL A 163 4.24 -1.75 -28.87
C VAL A 163 5.47 -2.66 -28.84
N THR A 164 6.49 -2.29 -28.07
CA THR A 164 7.75 -3.04 -27.98
C THR A 164 7.74 -4.06 -26.85
N ASN A 165 7.04 -3.75 -25.75
CA ASN A 165 7.02 -4.51 -24.51
C ASN A 165 5.58 -4.67 -24.00
N PRO A 166 4.74 -5.46 -24.68
CA PRO A 166 3.37 -5.70 -24.25
C PRO A 166 3.35 -6.40 -22.89
N LEU A 167 2.42 -6.00 -22.02
CA LEU A 167 2.19 -6.66 -20.74
C LEU A 167 0.79 -7.29 -20.71
N PRO A 168 0.65 -8.52 -20.19
CA PRO A 168 -0.66 -9.11 -19.98
C PRO A 168 -1.39 -8.39 -18.84
N LEU A 169 -2.73 -8.46 -18.81
CA LEU A 169 -3.55 -7.95 -17.69
C LEU A 169 -3.03 -8.41 -16.33
N TRP A 170 -2.57 -9.67 -16.26
CA TRP A 170 -1.91 -10.26 -15.10
C TRP A 170 -0.83 -9.38 -14.47
N ALA A 171 -0.01 -8.69 -15.28
CA ALA A 171 1.07 -7.86 -14.77
C ALA A 171 0.54 -6.75 -13.85
N PHE A 172 -0.55 -6.10 -14.23
CA PHE A 172 -1.17 -5.03 -13.45
C PHE A 172 -1.88 -5.56 -12.21
N THR A 173 -2.57 -6.70 -12.34
CA THR A 173 -3.21 -7.38 -11.20
C THR A 173 -2.18 -7.78 -10.16
N MET A 174 -1.10 -8.43 -10.58
CA MET A 174 0.00 -8.87 -9.72
C MET A 174 0.65 -7.67 -8.99
N LEU A 175 0.97 -6.59 -9.72
CA LEU A 175 1.62 -5.42 -9.12
C LEU A 175 0.74 -4.76 -8.05
N ASN A 176 -0.57 -4.63 -8.28
CA ASN A 176 -1.49 -4.05 -7.30
C ASN A 176 -1.74 -4.97 -6.09
N ALA A 177 -1.56 -6.28 -6.26
CA ALA A 177 -1.79 -7.30 -5.23
C ALA A 177 -0.50 -7.85 -4.61
N LEU A 178 0.66 -7.19 -4.76
CA LEU A 178 1.94 -7.76 -4.31
C LEU A 178 1.94 -8.15 -2.81
N GLY A 179 1.41 -7.28 -1.94
CA GLY A 179 1.29 -7.61 -0.51
C GLY A 179 0.30 -8.75 -0.25
N ASP A 180 -0.78 -8.83 -1.04
CA ASP A 180 -1.78 -9.89 -0.93
C ASP A 180 -1.22 -11.27 -1.33
N LEU A 181 -0.23 -11.31 -2.23
CA LEU A 181 0.40 -12.56 -2.68
C LEU A 181 1.04 -13.36 -1.55
N PHE A 182 1.50 -12.71 -0.47
CA PHE A 182 2.06 -13.37 0.71
C PHE A 182 1.09 -14.38 1.33
N ASP A 183 -0.22 -14.14 1.21
CA ASP A 183 -1.27 -14.99 1.75
C ASP A 183 -2.02 -15.77 0.67
N ILE A 184 -2.19 -15.21 -0.54
CA ILE A 184 -2.90 -15.89 -1.63
C ILE A 184 -2.12 -17.09 -2.16
N ILE A 185 -0.79 -16.97 -2.32
CA ILE A 185 0.04 -18.08 -2.82
C ILE A 185 -0.08 -19.31 -1.89
N PRO A 186 0.15 -19.21 -0.57
CA PRO A 186 -0.06 -20.35 0.32
C PRO A 186 -1.53 -20.76 0.48
N ALA A 187 -2.50 -19.85 0.29
CA ALA A 187 -3.92 -20.22 0.30
C ALA A 187 -4.34 -21.07 -0.90
N THR A 188 -3.86 -20.73 -2.10
CA THR A 188 -4.21 -21.39 -3.36
C THR A 188 -3.37 -22.64 -3.64
N SER A 189 -2.15 -22.70 -3.09
CA SER A 189 -1.22 -23.80 -3.31
C SER A 189 -0.75 -24.39 -1.98
N ALA A 190 -1.38 -25.50 -1.55
CA ALA A 190 -1.09 -26.14 -0.27
C ALA A 190 0.39 -26.58 -0.12
N SER A 191 1.05 -26.91 -1.24
CA SER A 191 2.49 -27.26 -1.25
C SER A 191 3.41 -26.06 -1.00
N LYS A 192 2.90 -24.83 -1.13
CA LYS A 192 3.61 -23.59 -0.82
C LYS A 192 3.39 -23.11 0.61
N ARG A 193 2.52 -23.77 1.40
CA ARG A 193 2.36 -23.43 2.82
C ARG A 193 3.61 -23.83 3.61
N PRO A 194 4.22 -22.92 4.39
CA PRO A 194 5.32 -23.28 5.27
C PRO A 194 4.90 -24.33 6.30
N ASP A 195 5.76 -25.34 6.50
CA ASP A 195 5.63 -26.29 7.61
C ASP A 195 6.63 -25.91 8.70
N PHE A 196 6.25 -24.94 9.53
CA PHE A 196 7.10 -24.41 10.61
C PHE A 196 7.59 -25.48 11.60
N LYS A 197 6.93 -26.65 11.67
CA LYS A 197 7.38 -27.77 12.53
C LYS A 197 8.57 -28.54 11.95
N LYS A 198 8.77 -28.46 10.63
CA LYS A 198 9.85 -29.17 9.92
C LYS A 198 11.00 -28.26 9.51
N MET A 199 10.82 -26.95 9.57
CA MET A 199 11.86 -25.98 9.26
C MET A 199 12.99 -26.02 10.28
N SER A 200 14.23 -25.83 9.83
CA SER A 200 15.34 -25.56 10.75
C SER A 200 15.18 -24.16 11.36
N TYR A 201 15.88 -23.89 12.47
CA TYR A 201 15.92 -22.54 13.04
C TYR A 201 16.37 -21.49 12.01
N LYS A 202 17.39 -21.82 11.21
CA LYS A 202 17.88 -20.94 10.14
C LYS A 202 16.77 -20.64 9.12
N ASP A 203 16.04 -21.65 8.66
CA ASP A 203 14.98 -21.46 7.67
C ASP A 203 13.80 -20.67 8.25
N MET A 204 13.50 -20.83 9.55
CA MET A 204 12.48 -20.03 10.24
C MET A 204 12.88 -18.55 10.33
N VAL A 205 14.12 -18.26 10.72
CA VAL A 205 14.65 -16.89 10.76
C VAL A 205 14.65 -16.27 9.37
N GLU A 206 15.10 -17.01 8.35
CA GLU A 206 15.06 -16.55 6.96
C GLU A 206 13.63 -16.26 6.49
N HIS A 207 12.68 -17.16 6.79
CA HIS A 207 11.27 -16.95 6.49
C HIS A 207 10.73 -15.67 7.15
N MET A 208 11.03 -15.47 8.44
CA MET A 208 10.57 -14.27 9.16
C MET A 208 11.18 -12.98 8.61
N ASN A 209 12.49 -13.00 8.33
CA ASN A 209 13.19 -11.85 7.79
C ASN A 209 12.69 -11.47 6.38
N THR A 210 12.25 -12.45 5.59
CA THR A 210 11.78 -12.24 4.22
C THR A 210 10.27 -12.00 4.10
N ASN A 211 9.48 -12.32 5.13
CA ASN A 211 8.01 -12.17 5.14
C ASN A 211 7.47 -11.20 6.21
N GLY A 212 8.34 -10.64 7.07
CA GLY A 212 8.02 -9.56 8.01
C GLY A 212 8.45 -8.20 7.43
N HIS A 213 7.50 -7.25 7.31
CA HIS A 213 7.74 -6.02 6.56
C HIS A 213 7.52 -4.75 7.38
N CYS A 214 8.56 -3.91 7.43
CA CYS A 214 8.50 -2.52 7.84
C CYS A 214 8.65 -2.25 9.35
N SER A 215 9.04 -1.02 9.66
CA SER A 215 9.03 -0.44 11.01
C SER A 215 8.31 0.90 10.97
N ALA A 216 7.46 1.19 11.94
CA ALA A 216 6.79 2.49 12.08
C ALA A 216 6.90 3.04 13.51
N LEU A 217 6.90 4.36 13.61
CA LEU A 217 6.91 5.08 14.87
C LEU A 217 6.00 6.30 14.76
N LEU A 218 5.07 6.43 15.71
CA LEU A 218 4.38 7.68 15.99
C LEU A 218 4.95 8.22 17.30
N LYS A 219 5.43 9.46 17.31
CA LYS A 219 6.11 10.09 18.44
C LYS A 219 5.42 11.41 18.76
N VAL A 220 4.97 11.58 19.99
CA VAL A 220 4.53 12.88 20.50
C VAL A 220 5.62 13.50 21.37
N THR A 221 5.96 14.77 21.18
CA THR A 221 7.02 15.43 21.96
C THR A 221 6.60 15.64 23.44
N PRO A 222 7.55 15.83 24.38
CA PRO A 222 7.26 15.77 25.82
C PRO A 222 6.19 16.74 26.34
N GLY A 223 6.04 17.92 25.73
CA GLY A 223 5.00 18.89 26.06
C GLY A 223 3.79 18.84 25.13
N LEU A 224 3.65 17.78 24.33
CA LEU A 224 2.60 17.62 23.32
C LEU A 224 2.64 18.70 22.23
N GLU A 225 3.83 19.23 21.94
CA GLU A 225 4.04 20.32 20.97
C GLU A 225 3.89 19.86 19.53
N GLU A 226 4.29 18.62 19.22
CA GLU A 226 4.31 18.08 17.87
C GLU A 226 4.09 16.55 17.88
N ILE A 227 3.50 16.03 16.81
CA ILE A 227 3.44 14.58 16.54
C ILE A 227 4.20 14.26 15.25
N TYR A 228 5.24 13.44 15.37
CA TYR A 228 5.98 12.91 14.22
C TYR A 228 5.47 11.50 13.88
N VAL A 229 5.29 11.24 12.59
CA VAL A 229 5.00 9.91 12.05
C VAL A 229 6.10 9.51 11.09
N GLY A 230 6.66 8.33 11.29
CA GLY A 230 7.71 7.79 10.43
C GLY A 230 7.45 6.34 10.12
N HIS A 231 7.73 5.98 8.87
CA HIS A 231 7.57 4.65 8.33
C HIS A 231 8.83 4.27 7.55
N THR A 232 9.28 3.03 7.68
CA THR A 232 10.43 2.48 6.96
C THR A 232 10.06 1.13 6.40
N SER A 233 9.84 1.08 5.10
CA SER A 233 9.49 -0.17 4.41
C SER A 233 10.67 -1.11 4.37
N TRP A 234 10.41 -2.40 4.64
CA TRP A 234 11.36 -3.47 4.38
C TRP A 234 10.79 -4.30 3.25
N PHE A 235 11.55 -4.47 2.17
CA PHE A 235 11.17 -5.35 1.07
C PHE A 235 12.41 -5.69 0.24
N VAL A 236 12.23 -6.49 -0.80
CA VAL A 236 13.32 -6.81 -1.73
C VAL A 236 13.87 -5.55 -2.40
N TYR A 237 15.19 -5.49 -2.57
CA TYR A 237 15.86 -4.34 -3.20
C TYR A 237 15.44 -4.13 -4.66
N SER A 238 15.01 -5.17 -5.37
CA SER A 238 14.48 -5.05 -6.73
C SER A 238 13.20 -4.20 -6.81
N ALA A 239 12.49 -4.02 -5.69
CA ALA A 239 11.32 -3.16 -5.61
C ALA A 239 11.65 -1.66 -5.58
N MET A 240 12.92 -1.25 -5.43
CA MET A 240 13.30 0.16 -5.18
C MET A 240 13.09 1.13 -6.37
N LEU A 241 12.32 0.77 -7.39
CA LEU A 241 11.81 1.72 -8.37
C LEU A 241 10.60 2.45 -7.79
N ARG A 242 10.83 3.64 -7.21
CA ARG A 242 9.85 4.36 -6.38
C ARG A 242 9.14 5.48 -7.12
N ILE A 243 7.86 5.67 -6.85
CA ILE A 243 7.09 6.85 -7.25
C ILE A 243 6.33 7.38 -6.04
N TYR A 244 6.49 8.66 -5.72
CA TYR A 244 5.64 9.38 -4.79
C TYR A 244 4.41 9.92 -5.53
N LYS A 245 3.21 9.55 -5.08
CA LYS A 245 1.96 9.81 -5.80
C LYS A 245 1.09 10.83 -5.07
N THR A 246 0.38 11.65 -5.82
CA THR A 246 -0.66 12.55 -5.31
C THR A 246 -1.88 12.48 -6.20
N TYR A 247 -3.00 12.05 -5.65
CA TYR A 247 -4.31 12.00 -6.31
C TYR A 247 -5.21 13.08 -5.73
N GLU A 248 -5.70 13.99 -6.59
CA GLU A 248 -6.68 15.02 -6.23
C GLU A 248 -7.96 14.78 -7.05
N PHE A 249 -8.88 13.99 -6.48
CA PHE A 249 -10.10 13.60 -7.18
C PHE A 249 -11.29 14.50 -6.85
N SER A 250 -12.03 14.92 -7.88
CA SER A 250 -13.22 15.78 -7.76
C SER A 250 -14.50 14.93 -7.78
N LEU A 251 -14.51 13.86 -6.98
CA LEU A 251 -15.62 12.90 -6.94
C LEU A 251 -16.88 13.54 -6.34
N ALA A 252 -18.02 13.33 -6.98
CA ALA A 252 -19.29 13.97 -6.64
C ALA A 252 -19.91 13.43 -5.35
N ASN A 253 -19.67 12.16 -5.02
CA ASN A 253 -20.25 11.57 -3.80
C ASN A 253 -19.68 12.27 -2.53
N PRO A 254 -20.53 12.87 -1.68
CA PRO A 254 -20.09 13.63 -0.50
C PRO A 254 -19.44 12.76 0.59
N MET A 255 -19.64 11.43 0.54
CA MET A 255 -18.96 10.48 1.43
C MET A 255 -17.47 10.31 1.10
N ASN A 256 -17.00 10.81 -0.04
CA ASN A 256 -15.57 10.90 -0.33
C ASN A 256 -14.94 12.00 0.53
N ARG A 257 -14.34 11.63 1.66
CA ARG A 257 -13.72 12.53 2.65
C ARG A 257 -12.34 12.98 2.23
N ALA A 258 -11.50 12.08 1.75
CA ALA A 258 -10.17 12.44 1.28
C ALA A 258 -10.24 13.14 -0.09
N LYS A 259 -10.03 14.46 -0.12
CA LYS A 259 -10.00 15.26 -1.36
C LYS A 259 -8.65 15.20 -2.06
N LYS A 260 -7.60 14.96 -1.28
CA LYS A 260 -6.24 14.77 -1.77
C LYS A 260 -5.58 13.64 -0.99
N VAL A 261 -4.99 12.70 -1.73
CA VAL A 261 -4.30 11.53 -1.17
C VAL A 261 -2.87 11.56 -1.68
N THR A 262 -1.92 11.72 -0.77
CA THR A 262 -0.49 11.73 -1.08
C THR A 262 0.21 10.58 -0.37
N PHE A 263 0.99 9.78 -1.10
CA PHE A 263 1.55 8.53 -0.58
C PHE A 263 2.81 8.09 -1.31
N SER A 264 3.69 7.37 -0.61
CA SER A 264 4.80 6.64 -1.23
C SER A 264 4.27 5.43 -1.99
N SER A 265 4.83 5.11 -3.15
CA SER A 265 4.29 4.06 -4.03
C SER A 265 5.36 3.53 -4.98
N TYR A 266 4.91 2.68 -5.90
CA TYR A 266 5.67 2.09 -6.99
C TYR A 266 4.94 2.28 -8.33
N PRO A 267 5.59 2.07 -9.49
CA PRO A 267 4.93 2.06 -10.80
C PRO A 267 3.75 1.09 -10.86
N ALA A 268 2.66 1.47 -11.54
CA ALA A 268 1.38 0.75 -11.68
C ALA A 268 0.56 0.51 -10.41
N MET A 269 1.16 0.53 -9.22
CA MET A 269 0.42 0.29 -7.98
C MET A 269 -0.49 1.47 -7.64
N LEU A 270 -1.79 1.26 -7.66
CA LEU A 270 -2.78 2.25 -7.24
C LEU A 270 -2.86 2.34 -5.70
N SER A 271 -1.94 1.72 -4.98
CA SER A 271 -1.80 1.76 -3.53
C SER A 271 -0.33 1.97 -3.15
N SER A 272 -0.06 2.20 -1.87
CA SER A 272 1.27 2.51 -1.38
C SER A 272 2.14 1.27 -1.29
N LEU A 273 1.55 0.14 -0.89
CA LEU A 273 2.22 -1.08 -0.43
C LEU A 273 3.04 -0.85 0.86
N ASP A 274 3.68 0.30 1.04
CA ASP A 274 4.60 0.55 2.15
C ASP A 274 4.03 0.27 3.55
N ASP A 275 2.94 0.85 4.07
CA ASP A 275 2.07 1.91 3.52
C ASP A 275 2.30 3.22 4.28
N MET A 276 2.32 4.36 3.57
CA MET A 276 2.31 5.70 4.18
C MET A 276 1.44 6.65 3.36
N TYR A 277 0.35 7.13 3.96
CA TYR A 277 -0.65 7.99 3.33
C TYR A 277 -0.93 9.24 4.16
N MET A 278 -1.00 10.38 3.48
CA MET A 278 -1.58 11.62 3.98
C MET A 278 -2.90 11.87 3.26
N LEU A 279 -3.98 11.99 4.02
CA LEU A 279 -5.36 12.03 3.55
C LEU A 279 -5.97 13.41 3.85
N SER A 280 -5.69 14.40 3.01
CA SER A 280 -6.27 15.75 3.17
C SER A 280 -7.75 15.74 2.83
N GLY A 281 -8.54 16.51 3.58
CA GLY A 281 -10.01 16.49 3.58
C GLY A 281 -10.58 15.74 4.77
N SER A 282 -10.04 14.55 5.09
CA SER A 282 -10.24 13.89 6.39
C SER A 282 -9.19 14.28 7.44
N GLU A 283 -8.09 14.90 7.00
CA GLU A 283 -6.91 15.26 7.81
C GLU A 283 -6.38 14.08 8.65
N MET A 284 -6.29 12.91 8.02
CA MET A 284 -5.77 11.69 8.65
C MET A 284 -4.44 11.28 8.02
N THR A 285 -3.59 10.65 8.82
CA THR A 285 -2.40 9.94 8.34
C THR A 285 -2.62 8.45 8.59
N MET A 286 -2.39 7.63 7.57
CA MET A 286 -2.45 6.16 7.69
C MET A 286 -1.09 5.57 7.37
N THR A 287 -0.59 4.72 8.27
CA THR A 287 0.58 3.87 8.02
C THR A 287 0.33 2.46 8.54
N GLN A 288 1.23 1.52 8.24
CA GLN A 288 1.09 0.12 8.65
C GLN A 288 2.46 -0.55 8.90
N THR A 289 2.46 -1.69 9.60
CA THR A 289 3.50 -2.73 9.39
C THR A 289 2.85 -4.11 9.18
N THR A 290 3.47 -5.00 8.40
CA THR A 290 2.89 -6.33 8.07
C THR A 290 3.14 -7.36 9.18
N ASN A 291 2.09 -8.02 9.65
CA ASN A 291 2.20 -9.17 10.53
C ASN A 291 2.26 -10.48 9.71
N SER A 292 2.96 -11.47 10.22
CA SER A 292 3.03 -12.81 9.63
C SER A 292 1.87 -13.70 10.11
N ILE A 293 1.59 -14.77 9.35
CA ILE A 293 0.64 -15.82 9.73
C ILE A 293 1.42 -17.12 9.96
N PHE A 294 1.62 -17.49 11.22
CA PHE A 294 2.27 -18.76 11.59
C PHE A 294 1.26 -19.91 11.72
N ASN A 295 -0.01 -19.59 11.99
CA ASN A 295 -1.10 -20.55 11.96
C ASN A 295 -1.61 -20.76 10.53
N THR A 296 -0.98 -21.68 9.82
CA THR A 296 -1.24 -21.93 8.39
C THR A 296 -2.64 -22.47 8.06
N ALA A 297 -3.41 -22.90 9.08
CA ALA A 297 -4.81 -23.26 8.91
C ALA A 297 -5.69 -22.03 8.61
N LEU A 298 -5.26 -20.82 8.98
CA LEU A 298 -6.00 -19.59 8.70
C LEU A 298 -6.13 -19.32 7.19
N TRP A 299 -5.19 -19.78 6.37
CA TRP A 299 -5.30 -19.62 4.91
C TRP A 299 -6.44 -20.42 4.28
N ASP A 300 -7.07 -21.37 4.99
CA ASP A 300 -8.30 -22.03 4.53
C ASP A 300 -9.50 -21.07 4.49
N LEU A 301 -9.41 -19.91 5.15
CA LEU A 301 -10.44 -18.88 5.16
C LEU A 301 -10.30 -17.87 4.01
N VAL A 302 -9.17 -17.89 3.28
CA VAL A 302 -8.90 -16.98 2.17
C VAL A 302 -9.67 -17.45 0.93
N THR A 303 -10.57 -16.61 0.43
CA THR A 303 -11.42 -16.95 -0.73
C THR A 303 -11.48 -15.79 -1.72
N PRO A 304 -11.73 -16.05 -3.02
CA PRO A 304 -11.85 -14.98 -4.01
C PRO A 304 -13.12 -14.14 -3.83
N LYS A 305 -14.09 -14.55 -3.00
CA LYS A 305 -15.30 -13.76 -2.71
C LYS A 305 -15.06 -12.76 -1.57
N SER A 306 -14.00 -11.97 -1.73
CA SER A 306 -13.53 -10.96 -0.78
C SER A 306 -12.87 -9.80 -1.53
N LEU A 307 -12.60 -8.69 -0.83
CA LEU A 307 -11.83 -7.58 -1.39
C LEU A 307 -10.38 -7.67 -0.92
N LEU A 308 -9.44 -7.55 -1.85
CA LEU A 308 -8.01 -7.52 -1.56
C LEU A 308 -7.66 -6.34 -0.67
N ALA A 309 -6.56 -6.44 0.09
CA ALA A 309 -6.17 -5.41 1.05
C ALA A 309 -6.01 -4.03 0.39
N TRP A 310 -5.37 -3.95 -0.77
CA TRP A 310 -5.20 -2.67 -1.46
C TRP A 310 -6.54 -2.00 -1.83
N GLN A 311 -7.57 -2.79 -2.16
CA GLN A 311 -8.92 -2.31 -2.48
C GLN A 311 -9.61 -1.77 -1.22
N ARG A 312 -9.54 -2.52 -0.11
CA ARG A 312 -10.14 -2.15 1.18
C ARG A 312 -9.45 -0.92 1.78
N VAL A 313 -8.13 -0.89 1.76
CA VAL A 313 -7.31 0.25 2.24
C VAL A 313 -7.62 1.51 1.45
N ARG A 314 -7.63 1.45 0.12
CA ARG A 314 -7.99 2.62 -0.71
C ARG A 314 -9.41 3.09 -0.42
N THR A 315 -10.35 2.17 -0.23
CA THR A 315 -11.75 2.48 0.08
C THR A 315 -11.90 3.15 1.45
N ALA A 316 -11.26 2.60 2.48
CA ALA A 316 -11.25 3.18 3.82
C ALA A 316 -10.58 4.57 3.84
N ASN A 317 -9.42 4.72 3.18
CA ASN A 317 -8.72 6.00 3.04
C ASN A 317 -9.58 7.07 2.38
N GLN A 318 -10.42 6.70 1.41
CA GLN A 318 -11.26 7.66 0.72
C GLN A 318 -12.46 8.10 1.57
N LEU A 319 -13.10 7.15 2.25
CA LEU A 319 -14.44 7.32 2.81
C LEU A 319 -14.46 7.67 4.30
N ALA A 320 -13.42 7.29 5.06
CA ALA A 320 -13.38 7.49 6.50
C ALA A 320 -13.12 8.96 6.87
N ASN A 321 -13.72 9.41 7.96
CA ASN A 321 -13.47 10.72 8.56
C ASN A 321 -12.87 10.63 9.98
N SER A 322 -12.71 9.42 10.52
CA SER A 322 -12.09 9.14 11.81
C SER A 322 -11.45 7.75 11.84
N GLY A 323 -10.60 7.47 12.83
CA GLY A 323 -10.01 6.15 13.06
C GLY A 323 -11.05 5.03 13.20
N PRO A 324 -12.08 5.17 14.06
CA PRO A 324 -13.16 4.18 14.17
C PRO A 324 -13.93 3.94 12.86
N GLU A 325 -14.25 4.99 12.10
CA GLU A 325 -14.90 4.82 10.78
C GLU A 325 -13.98 4.07 9.80
N TRP A 326 -12.67 4.36 9.83
CA TRP A 326 -11.69 3.66 9.00
C TRP A 326 -11.66 2.16 9.36
N TYR A 327 -11.72 1.82 10.65
CA TYR A 327 -11.84 0.45 11.13
C TYR A 327 -13.09 -0.27 10.60
N GLU A 328 -14.25 0.38 10.67
CA GLU A 328 -15.51 -0.19 10.16
C GLU A 328 -15.43 -0.45 8.65
N LEU A 329 -14.85 0.49 7.89
CA LEU A 329 -14.72 0.39 6.44
C LEU A 329 -13.72 -0.69 6.00
N VAL A 330 -12.52 -0.74 6.60
CA VAL A 330 -11.49 -1.72 6.22
C VAL A 330 -11.89 -3.16 6.58
N SER A 331 -12.72 -3.32 7.62
CA SER A 331 -13.19 -4.63 8.11
C SER A 331 -14.17 -5.32 7.18
N GLN A 332 -14.84 -4.57 6.30
CA GLN A 332 -15.79 -5.12 5.35
C GLN A 332 -15.08 -5.98 4.29
N TYR A 333 -15.65 -7.16 4.02
CA TYR A 333 -15.16 -8.10 3.01
C TYR A 333 -13.67 -8.48 3.17
N ASN A 334 -13.20 -8.55 4.42
CA ASN A 334 -11.83 -8.95 4.76
C ASN A 334 -11.40 -10.21 3.99
N SER A 335 -10.33 -10.09 3.22
CA SER A 335 -9.74 -11.19 2.44
C SER A 335 -8.86 -12.12 3.27
N GLY A 336 -8.36 -11.67 4.43
CA GLY A 336 -7.29 -12.38 5.13
C GLY A 336 -5.96 -12.35 4.38
N THR A 337 -5.77 -11.39 3.48
CA THR A 337 -4.56 -11.22 2.69
C THR A 337 -3.92 -9.89 2.99
N TYR A 338 -2.60 -9.84 2.92
CA TYR A 338 -1.75 -8.74 3.35
C TYR A 338 -2.08 -8.28 4.78
N ASN A 339 -1.87 -9.19 5.72
CA ASN A 339 -2.31 -9.07 7.10
C ASN A 339 -1.46 -8.07 7.88
N ASN A 340 -1.95 -6.83 8.05
CA ASN A 340 -1.17 -5.74 8.65
C ASN A 340 -1.72 -5.28 10.01
N GLN A 341 -0.87 -4.55 10.75
CA GLN A 341 -1.27 -3.60 11.77
C GLN A 341 -1.32 -2.20 11.14
N TYR A 342 -2.51 -1.62 11.00
CA TYR A 342 -2.73 -0.26 10.52
C TYR A 342 -2.80 0.72 11.70
N MET A 343 -2.23 1.91 11.52
CA MET A 343 -2.24 3.02 12.48
C MET A 343 -2.87 4.23 11.81
N ILE A 344 -4.00 4.68 12.34
CA ILE A 344 -4.75 5.84 11.85
C ILE A 344 -4.59 6.98 12.85
N LEU A 345 -3.77 7.97 12.48
CA LEU A 345 -3.64 9.22 13.22
C LEU A 345 -4.66 10.22 12.68
N ASP A 346 -5.59 10.65 13.55
CA ASP A 346 -6.53 11.72 13.24
C ASP A 346 -5.96 13.06 13.68
N SER A 347 -5.30 13.76 12.74
CA SER A 347 -4.64 15.03 13.02
C SER A 347 -5.63 16.16 13.38
N LYS A 348 -6.94 16.00 13.11
CA LYS A 348 -7.97 16.98 13.52
C LYS A 348 -8.10 17.08 15.03
N LEU A 349 -7.76 16.00 15.73
CA LEU A 349 -7.88 15.90 17.19
C LEU A 349 -6.63 16.42 17.90
N PHE A 350 -5.53 16.64 17.18
CA PHE A 350 -4.30 17.16 17.76
C PHE A 350 -4.33 18.69 17.84
N VAL A 351 -4.25 19.21 19.06
CA VAL A 351 -4.02 20.64 19.33
C VAL A 351 -2.72 20.76 20.13
N PRO A 352 -1.66 21.40 19.60
CA PRO A 352 -0.38 21.51 20.30
C PRO A 352 -0.53 21.98 21.75
N ASN A 353 0.23 21.37 22.65
CA ASN A 353 0.27 21.63 24.10
C ASN A 353 -1.00 21.24 24.88
N ASN A 354 -1.92 20.48 24.28
CA ASN A 354 -3.11 19.96 24.97
C ASN A 354 -3.06 18.42 25.04
N ALA A 355 -3.73 17.85 26.04
CA ALA A 355 -3.93 16.40 26.15
C ALA A 355 -4.58 15.84 24.87
N LEU A 356 -4.23 14.61 24.50
CA LEU A 356 -4.70 13.99 23.26
C LEU A 356 -6.13 13.46 23.47
N PRO A 357 -7.14 13.95 22.74
CA PRO A 357 -8.49 13.44 22.86
C PRO A 357 -8.57 11.97 22.40
N PRO A 358 -9.50 11.16 22.97
CA PRO A 358 -9.76 9.80 22.48
C PRO A 358 -9.94 9.75 20.97
N ASN A 359 -9.46 8.67 20.36
CA ASN A 359 -9.38 8.40 18.92
C ASN A 359 -8.35 9.23 18.14
N THR A 360 -7.45 9.95 18.82
CA THR A 360 -6.30 10.58 18.14
C THR A 360 -5.46 9.53 17.42
N LEU A 361 -5.21 8.37 18.04
CA LEU A 361 -4.59 7.22 17.38
C LEU A 361 -5.45 5.97 17.53
N PHE A 362 -5.89 5.43 16.39
CA PHE A 362 -6.62 4.17 16.32
C PHE A 362 -5.77 3.10 15.63
N VAL A 363 -5.64 1.92 16.24
CA VAL A 363 -4.82 0.82 15.74
C VAL A 363 -5.69 -0.38 15.40
N ILE A 364 -5.44 -0.97 14.24
CA ILE A 364 -6.27 -2.01 13.66
C ILE A 364 -5.38 -3.14 13.17
N GLU A 365 -5.76 -4.39 13.45
CA GLU A 365 -5.04 -5.57 13.02
C GLU A 365 -5.96 -6.54 12.32
N GLN A 366 -5.46 -7.12 11.23
CA GLN A 366 -6.18 -8.05 10.40
C GLN A 366 -5.45 -9.39 10.31
N ILE A 367 -6.22 -10.47 10.32
CA ILE A 367 -5.84 -11.83 9.93
C ILE A 367 -6.98 -12.46 9.09
N PRO A 368 -6.80 -13.64 8.48
CA PRO A 368 -7.93 -14.37 7.91
C PRO A 368 -9.03 -14.61 8.95
N GLY A 369 -10.25 -14.18 8.63
CA GLY A 369 -11.44 -14.37 9.46
C GLY A 369 -11.62 -13.39 10.63
N LYS A 370 -10.66 -12.48 10.93
CA LYS A 370 -10.81 -11.51 12.02
C LYS A 370 -10.13 -10.18 11.73
N VAL A 371 -10.82 -9.09 12.06
CA VAL A 371 -10.25 -7.74 12.13
C VAL A 371 -10.58 -7.17 13.51
N GLN A 372 -9.57 -6.64 14.19
CA GLN A 372 -9.71 -6.08 15.54
C GLN A 372 -9.13 -4.67 15.56
N GLY A 373 -9.85 -3.73 16.17
CA GLY A 373 -9.41 -2.34 16.30
C GLY A 373 -9.56 -1.81 17.72
N SER A 374 -8.68 -0.90 18.13
CA SER A 374 -8.77 -0.19 19.40
C SER A 374 -8.22 1.24 19.33
N ASP A 375 -8.79 2.12 20.14
CA ASP A 375 -8.20 3.42 20.44
C ASP A 375 -7.01 3.22 21.38
N VAL A 376 -5.84 3.68 20.96
CA VAL A 376 -4.57 3.56 21.70
C VAL A 376 -4.00 4.94 22.05
N THR A 377 -4.85 5.97 22.07
CA THR A 377 -4.43 7.35 22.37
C THR A 377 -3.72 7.45 23.72
N ASN A 378 -4.21 6.74 24.76
CA ASN A 378 -3.58 6.72 26.08
C ASN A 378 -2.14 6.16 26.08
N GLN A 379 -1.81 5.29 25.13
CA GLN A 379 -0.47 4.76 24.94
C GLN A 379 0.40 5.79 24.21
N LEU A 380 -0.14 6.42 23.16
CA LEU A 380 0.55 7.49 22.45
C LEU A 380 0.89 8.66 23.38
N GLU A 381 -0.01 9.02 24.30
CA GLU A 381 0.20 10.07 25.32
C GLU A 381 1.41 9.80 26.22
N GLN A 382 1.83 8.55 26.39
CA GLN A 382 3.06 8.21 27.14
C GLN A 382 4.34 8.54 26.36
N GLY A 383 4.21 8.97 25.11
CA GLY A 383 5.26 9.55 24.30
C GLY A 383 5.39 8.95 22.91
N PHE A 384 4.92 7.72 22.68
CA PHE A 384 5.07 7.06 21.38
C PHE A 384 4.17 5.83 21.18
N TRP A 385 3.98 5.46 19.91
CA TRP A 385 3.47 4.16 19.46
C TRP A 385 4.45 3.53 18.45
N PRO A 386 5.04 2.36 18.76
CA PRO A 386 5.89 1.64 17.83
C PRO A 386 5.14 0.51 17.09
N SER A 387 5.59 0.18 15.88
CA SER A 387 5.08 -0.96 15.09
C SER A 387 6.23 -1.66 14.37
N TYR A 388 6.26 -3.00 14.43
CA TYR A 388 7.44 -3.81 14.07
C TYR A 388 7.11 -5.30 13.79
N ASN A 389 6.00 -5.58 13.09
CA ASN A 389 5.63 -6.93 12.61
C ASN A 389 5.24 -7.95 13.67
N VAL A 390 4.91 -7.50 14.88
CA VAL A 390 4.33 -8.34 15.92
C VAL A 390 2.97 -7.77 16.31
N PRO A 391 1.88 -8.58 16.30
CA PRO A 391 0.57 -8.10 16.66
C PRO A 391 0.49 -7.61 18.11
N TYR A 392 -0.11 -6.44 18.29
CA TYR A 392 -0.40 -5.83 19.58
C TYR A 392 -1.62 -6.47 20.25
N HIS A 393 -2.71 -6.70 19.50
CA HIS A 393 -3.91 -7.28 20.06
C HIS A 393 -3.65 -8.76 20.38
N LYS A 394 -3.76 -9.11 21.67
CA LYS A 394 -3.48 -10.46 22.17
C LYS A 394 -4.21 -11.56 21.41
N ASP A 395 -5.47 -11.35 21.04
CA ASP A 395 -6.22 -12.33 20.27
C ASP A 395 -5.61 -12.58 18.88
N ILE A 396 -5.22 -11.50 18.19
CA ILE A 396 -4.58 -11.59 16.87
C ILE A 396 -3.24 -12.31 17.01
N TYR A 397 -2.43 -11.91 17.99
CA TYR A 397 -1.16 -12.56 18.32
C TYR A 397 -1.30 -14.08 18.50
N VAL A 398 -2.28 -14.51 19.32
CA VAL A 398 -2.54 -15.92 19.61
C VAL A 398 -3.07 -16.65 18.39
N MET A 399 -4.09 -16.10 17.71
CA MET A 399 -4.71 -16.75 16.54
C MET A 399 -3.74 -16.92 15.37
N SER A 400 -2.86 -15.94 15.15
CA SER A 400 -1.79 -16.01 14.15
C SER A 400 -0.67 -16.97 14.50
N GLY A 401 -0.62 -17.50 15.73
CA GLY A 401 0.37 -18.49 16.14
C GLY A 401 1.74 -17.94 16.57
N TYR A 402 1.84 -16.65 16.92
CA TYR A 402 3.11 -16.05 17.36
C TYR A 402 3.65 -16.71 18.64
N GLY A 403 2.81 -16.89 19.67
CA GLY A 403 3.26 -17.53 20.92
C GLY A 403 3.66 -19.00 20.76
N ASP A 404 3.17 -19.63 19.70
CA ASP A 404 3.37 -21.04 19.39
C ASP A 404 4.68 -21.29 18.61
N VAL A 405 5.10 -20.34 17.78
CA VAL A 405 6.22 -20.54 16.86
C VAL A 405 7.56 -20.54 17.61
N ASP A 406 7.72 -19.66 18.62
CA ASP A 406 8.90 -19.68 19.51
C ASP A 406 9.02 -21.00 20.28
N ALA A 407 7.91 -21.47 20.85
CA ALA A 407 7.88 -22.72 21.61
C ALA A 407 8.22 -23.94 20.75
N LYS A 408 7.79 -23.93 19.47
CA LYS A 408 8.07 -25.00 18.50
C LYS A 408 9.50 -24.93 17.96
N ALA A 409 10.07 -23.74 17.85
CA ALA A 409 11.44 -23.54 17.37
C ALA A 409 12.52 -23.88 18.40
N GLY A 410 12.18 -23.91 19.70
CA GLY A 410 13.14 -24.16 20.78
C GLY A 410 14.14 -23.01 21.00
N HIS A 411 13.95 -21.88 20.32
CA HIS A 411 14.75 -20.66 20.36
C HIS A 411 13.82 -19.45 20.24
N THR A 412 14.22 -18.27 20.76
CA THR A 412 13.46 -17.03 20.58
C THR A 412 13.53 -16.58 19.12
N LEU A 413 12.40 -16.56 18.41
CA LEU A 413 12.32 -15.95 17.08
C LEU A 413 11.98 -14.46 17.17
N TYR A 414 12.09 -13.87 18.37
CA TYR A 414 11.76 -12.48 18.64
C TYR A 414 10.31 -12.13 18.30
N THR A 415 9.43 -13.13 18.41
CA THR A 415 8.01 -12.97 18.13
C THR A 415 7.24 -12.45 19.34
N GLU A 416 7.84 -12.39 20.54
CA GLU A 416 7.23 -11.76 21.70
C GLU A 416 7.23 -10.22 21.54
N TYR A 417 6.04 -9.62 21.67
CA TYR A 417 5.79 -8.21 21.35
C TYR A 417 6.70 -7.25 22.12
N GLN A 418 6.90 -7.46 23.42
CA GLN A 418 7.73 -6.58 24.25
C GLN A 418 9.24 -6.85 24.11
N GLN A 419 9.65 -8.04 23.67
CA GLN A 419 11.05 -8.49 23.65
C GLN A 419 11.68 -8.57 22.25
N ALA A 420 10.93 -8.28 21.19
CA ALA A 420 11.51 -8.13 19.85
C ALA A 420 12.65 -7.07 19.87
N PRO A 421 13.76 -7.28 19.12
CA PRO A 421 14.87 -6.33 19.01
C PRO A 421 14.41 -4.90 18.76
N ARG A 422 13.53 -4.71 17.78
CA ARG A 422 12.97 -3.40 17.43
C ARG A 422 12.12 -2.82 18.55
N ALA A 423 11.37 -3.63 19.30
CA ALA A 423 10.63 -3.15 20.48
C ALA A 423 11.57 -2.61 21.56
N LYS A 424 12.69 -3.30 21.82
CA LYS A 424 13.72 -2.85 22.77
C LYS A 424 14.42 -1.57 22.31
N ILE A 425 14.78 -1.48 21.02
CA ILE A 425 15.41 -0.30 20.42
C ILE A 425 14.46 0.90 20.48
N PHE A 426 13.20 0.76 20.03
CA PHE A 426 12.21 1.83 20.12
C PHE A 426 12.00 2.29 21.57
N ARG A 427 11.84 1.36 22.51
CA ARG A 427 11.65 1.70 23.93
C ARG A 427 12.84 2.48 24.50
N ARG A 428 14.08 2.12 24.14
CA ARG A 428 15.30 2.80 24.60
C ARG A 428 15.43 4.20 23.96
N ASP A 429 15.20 4.31 22.66
CA ASP A 429 15.69 5.46 21.88
C ASP A 429 14.62 6.46 21.45
N GLN A 430 13.32 6.12 21.51
CA GLN A 430 12.26 7.02 21.05
C GLN A 430 12.32 8.41 21.70
N GLY A 431 12.78 8.50 22.96
CA GLY A 431 12.91 9.77 23.68
C GLY A 431 13.94 10.74 23.07
N ASN A 432 14.81 10.26 22.18
CA ASN A 432 15.76 11.08 21.43
C ASN A 432 15.13 11.77 20.22
N VAL A 433 13.92 11.38 19.81
CA VAL A 433 13.18 12.02 18.72
C VAL A 433 12.53 13.31 19.23
N LYS A 434 13.02 14.44 18.72
CA LYS A 434 12.61 15.80 19.11
C LYS A 434 12.16 16.65 17.91
N ASP A 435 12.64 16.28 16.73
CA ASP A 435 12.44 16.97 15.47
C ASP A 435 12.46 15.99 14.29
N MET A 436 12.21 16.51 13.08
CA MET A 436 12.21 15.69 11.87
C MET A 436 13.58 15.03 11.61
N ALA A 437 14.69 15.70 11.95
CA ALA A 437 16.03 15.15 11.70
C ALA A 437 16.34 13.95 12.62
N THR A 438 15.99 14.05 13.90
CA THR A 438 16.09 12.96 14.87
C THR A 438 15.09 11.85 14.59
N MET A 439 13.91 12.16 14.05
CA MET A 439 12.96 11.15 13.55
C MET A 439 13.54 10.38 12.36
N GLN A 440 14.10 11.08 11.37
CA GLN A 440 14.78 10.47 10.23
C GLN A 440 15.94 9.58 10.68
N TYR A 441 16.74 10.02 11.65
CA TYR A 441 17.81 9.21 12.23
C TYR A 441 17.26 7.92 12.84
N MET A 442 16.20 8.02 13.67
CA MET A 442 15.57 6.87 14.30
C MET A 442 15.05 5.86 13.27
N MET A 443 14.33 6.34 12.25
CA MET A 443 13.78 5.48 11.19
C MET A 443 14.83 4.96 10.20
N ARG A 444 16.08 5.44 10.27
CA ARG A 444 17.23 4.91 9.51
C ARG A 444 18.19 4.12 10.40
N TYR A 445 17.87 3.92 11.67
CA TYR A 445 18.78 3.35 12.64
C TYR A 445 19.10 1.88 12.30
N ASN A 446 20.38 1.64 12.04
CA ASN A 446 20.97 0.31 12.00
C ASN A 446 22.43 0.40 12.47
N GLN A 447 22.67 -0.03 13.71
CA GLN A 447 24.00 -0.21 14.26
C GLN A 447 24.18 -1.65 14.75
N TYR A 448 23.80 -2.62 13.91
CA TYR A 448 23.73 -4.03 14.32
C TYR A 448 25.03 -4.60 14.93
N GLN A 449 26.19 -4.05 14.56
CA GLN A 449 27.49 -4.47 15.05
C GLN A 449 27.77 -4.04 16.50
N THR A 450 27.13 -2.97 16.98
CA THR A 450 27.43 -2.35 18.28
C THR A 450 26.21 -2.24 19.19
N ASP A 451 24.99 -2.25 18.63
CA ASP A 451 23.76 -2.27 19.42
C ASP A 451 23.50 -3.67 19.98
N ILE A 452 23.56 -3.76 21.31
CA ILE A 452 23.33 -5.00 22.05
C ILE A 452 21.97 -5.64 21.78
N TYR A 453 20.95 -4.88 21.36
CA TYR A 453 19.62 -5.42 21.08
C TYR A 453 19.49 -5.98 19.67
N ALA A 454 20.37 -5.59 18.75
CA ALA A 454 20.43 -6.17 17.41
C ALA A 454 21.21 -7.50 17.40
N GLU A 455 21.95 -7.80 18.46
CA GLU A 455 22.65 -9.09 18.67
C GLU A 455 23.57 -9.51 17.50
N GLY A 456 24.16 -8.53 16.81
CA GLY A 456 25.01 -8.80 15.65
C GLY A 456 24.25 -9.17 14.36
N ASP A 457 22.92 -9.15 14.38
CA ASP A 457 22.05 -9.42 13.23
C ASP A 457 21.61 -8.11 12.54
N PRO A 458 21.98 -7.89 11.27
CA PRO A 458 21.55 -6.70 10.53
C PRO A 458 20.04 -6.63 10.26
N TRP A 459 19.28 -7.69 10.50
CA TRP A 459 17.81 -7.70 10.52
C TRP A 459 17.21 -7.22 11.85
N GLY A 460 17.96 -7.30 12.96
CA GLY A 460 17.50 -6.89 14.29
C GLY A 460 17.37 -5.38 14.53
N ALA A 461 17.58 -4.56 13.50
CA ALA A 461 17.58 -3.10 13.57
C ALA A 461 16.23 -2.48 13.15
N ILE A 462 16.05 -1.15 13.25
CA ILE A 462 14.84 -0.44 12.77
C ILE A 462 14.78 -0.39 11.24
N ALA A 463 15.93 -0.17 10.60
CA ALA A 463 16.11 -0.20 9.15
C ALA A 463 17.02 -1.37 8.77
N ALA A 464 16.44 -2.56 8.58
CA ALA A 464 17.20 -3.77 8.31
C ALA A 464 18.14 -3.66 7.09
N ARG A 465 19.24 -4.41 7.15
CA ARG A 465 20.27 -4.50 6.09
C ARG A 465 20.63 -5.96 5.83
N GLY A 466 19.65 -6.74 5.37
CA GLY A 466 19.80 -8.17 5.18
C GLY A 466 20.95 -8.60 4.28
N ASP A 467 21.37 -7.75 3.34
CA ASP A 467 22.53 -7.96 2.48
C ASP A 467 23.89 -7.99 3.22
N LEU A 468 23.92 -7.52 4.48
CA LEU A 468 25.10 -7.58 5.35
C LEU A 468 25.14 -8.85 6.22
N SER A 469 24.16 -9.75 6.09
CA SER A 469 24.16 -11.03 6.80
C SER A 469 25.31 -11.91 6.27
N ALA A 470 26.05 -12.54 7.19
CA ALA A 470 27.24 -13.34 6.88
C ALA A 470 26.94 -14.70 6.23
#